data_AF-A0AAE2CAG4-F1
#
_entry.id   AF-A0AAE2CAG4-F1
#
_cell.length_a   1.000
_cell.length_b   1.000
_cell.length_c   1.000
_cell.angle_alpha   90.00
_cell.angle_beta   90.00
_cell.angle_gamma   90.00
#
_symmetry.space_group_name_H-M   'P 1'
#
loop_
_entity.id
_entity.type
_entity.pdbx_description
1 polymer ?
#
loop_
_entity_poly.entity_id
_entity_poly.type
_entity_poly.pdbx_seq_one_letter_code
_entity_poly.pdbx_strand_id
1 'polypeptide(L)'
;MKNYTIYAVSITIRIVMGFMLIALIWKFDFSPFMVLIIAILNDGTIMTISKDRVKPSPVPDSWKLKEIFATGIILGTYMAIMTVIFFYLAADTDFFSDTFKVRSIRNNPDELTAALYLQVSIISQALIFVTRSRSWSFIERPGLLLVGAFLIAQLLATIIAVYAHWEFARIKGIGWGWGGVIWIYSIVSYFPLDVIKFGIRFALSGKAWDSMIQKRIAFTTKKDYGKGEREAQWAVAQRTLHGLSTNRIL
;
A
#
# COMPACT_ATOMS: atom_id res chain seq x y z
N MET A 1 2.29 3.94 -15.70
CA MET A 1 3.16 4.94 -15.04
C MET A 1 2.58 5.49 -13.73
N LYS A 2 1.32 5.96 -13.67
CA LYS A 2 0.72 6.51 -12.43
C LYS A 2 0.87 5.58 -11.20
N ASN A 3 0.55 4.28 -11.32
CA ASN A 3 0.66 3.31 -10.23
C ASN A 3 2.10 3.18 -9.70
N TYR A 4 3.09 3.19 -10.60
CA TYR A 4 4.50 3.17 -10.23
C TYR A 4 4.91 4.43 -9.47
N THR A 5 4.46 5.60 -9.93
CA THR A 5 4.74 6.87 -9.22
C THR A 5 4.11 6.88 -7.83
N ILE A 6 2.87 6.40 -7.66
CA ILE A 6 2.23 6.28 -6.34
C ILE A 6 3.06 5.38 -5.43
N TYR A 7 3.50 4.23 -5.95
CA TYR A 7 4.33 3.28 -5.21
C TYR A 7 5.67 3.90 -4.79
N ALA A 8 6.39 4.54 -5.71
CA ALA A 8 7.69 5.15 -5.44
C ALA A 8 7.57 6.26 -4.37
N VAL A 9 6.58 7.14 -4.50
CA VAL A 9 6.32 8.21 -3.51
C VAL A 9 5.93 7.61 -2.15
N SER A 10 5.15 6.54 -2.14
CA SER A 10 4.70 5.90 -0.90
C SER A 10 5.85 5.24 -0.14
N ILE A 11 6.77 4.55 -0.84
CA ILE A 11 7.95 3.95 -0.22
C ILE A 11 8.91 5.01 0.33
N THR A 12 9.16 6.10 -0.40
CA THR A 12 10.05 7.15 0.09
C THR A 12 9.51 7.77 1.37
N ILE A 13 8.22 8.14 1.39
CA ILE A 13 7.56 8.68 2.58
C ILE A 13 7.62 7.68 3.74
N ARG A 14 7.35 6.39 3.48
CA ARG A 14 7.42 5.33 4.48
C ARG A 14 8.80 5.21 5.12
N ILE A 15 9.86 5.10 4.32
CA ILE A 15 11.23 4.92 4.81
C ILE A 15 11.67 6.15 5.60
N VAL A 16 11.46 7.34 5.06
CA VAL A 16 11.85 8.60 5.70
C VAL A 16 11.08 8.79 7.00
N MET A 17 9.75 8.75 6.98
CA MET A 17 8.93 8.97 8.18
C MET A 17 9.08 7.85 9.20
N GLY A 18 9.09 6.60 8.77
CA GLY A 18 9.13 5.44 9.66
C GLY A 18 10.42 5.39 10.49
N PHE A 19 11.58 5.43 9.82
CA PHE A 19 12.86 5.39 10.54
C PHE A 19 13.15 6.68 11.29
N MET A 20 12.74 7.85 10.77
CA MET A 20 12.86 9.12 11.51
C MET A 20 12.05 9.10 12.81
N LEU A 21 10.80 8.61 12.79
CA LEU A 21 9.98 8.53 14.00
C LEU A 21 10.54 7.54 15.02
N ILE A 22 11.05 6.39 14.57
CA ILE A 22 11.67 5.39 15.46
C ILE A 22 12.93 5.97 16.12
N ALA A 23 13.79 6.63 15.34
CA ALA A 23 14.99 7.29 15.85
C ALA A 23 14.65 8.43 16.82
N LEU A 24 13.62 9.22 16.54
CA LEU A 24 13.23 10.36 17.39
C LEU A 24 12.63 9.91 18.73
N ILE A 25 11.79 8.88 18.74
CA ILE A 25 11.07 8.44 19.94
C ILE A 25 11.91 7.49 20.79
N TRP A 26 12.57 6.49 20.17
CA TRP A 26 13.31 5.45 20.90
C TRP A 26 14.84 5.58 20.80
N LYS A 27 15.37 6.60 20.12
CA LYS A 27 16.82 6.75 19.85
C LYS A 27 17.42 5.48 19.25
N PHE A 28 16.64 4.78 18.44
CA PHE A 28 17.01 3.53 17.82
C PHE A 28 17.54 3.77 16.40
N ASP A 29 18.83 3.55 16.21
CA ASP A 29 19.50 3.71 14.93
C ASP A 29 19.40 2.44 14.09
N PHE A 30 18.48 2.44 13.12
CA PHE A 30 18.34 1.33 12.19
C PHE A 30 19.56 1.19 11.26
N SER A 31 19.97 -0.04 10.99
CA SER A 31 21.13 -0.34 10.15
C SER A 31 20.96 0.13 8.70
N PRO A 32 21.82 1.04 8.20
CA PRO A 32 21.76 1.51 6.80
C PRO A 32 21.95 0.39 5.78
N PHE A 33 22.75 -0.63 6.13
CA PHE A 33 22.96 -1.79 5.27
C PHE A 33 21.65 -2.58 5.07
N MET A 34 20.83 -2.70 6.12
CA MET A 34 19.52 -3.36 5.98
C MET A 34 18.56 -2.55 5.11
N VAL A 35 18.62 -1.21 5.16
CA VAL A 35 17.88 -0.35 4.22
C VAL A 35 18.34 -0.59 2.78
N LEU A 36 19.65 -0.75 2.55
CA LEU A 36 20.19 -1.08 1.23
C LEU A 36 19.67 -2.42 0.72
N ILE A 37 19.63 -3.47 1.57
CA ILE A 37 19.06 -4.76 1.18
C ILE A 37 17.58 -4.63 0.81
N ILE A 38 16.80 -3.87 1.59
CA ILE A 38 15.39 -3.57 1.25
C ILE A 38 15.30 -2.90 -0.12
N ALA A 39 16.15 -1.90 -0.39
CA ALA A 39 16.15 -1.18 -1.66
C ALA A 39 16.46 -2.11 -2.84
N ILE A 40 17.50 -2.95 -2.73
CA ILE A 40 17.88 -3.90 -3.78
C ILE A 40 16.76 -4.92 -4.05
N LEU A 41 16.16 -5.49 -3.00
CA LEU A 41 15.06 -6.45 -3.15
C LEU A 41 13.83 -5.78 -3.77
N ASN A 42 13.51 -4.56 -3.36
CA ASN A 42 12.39 -3.80 -3.93
C ASN A 42 12.64 -3.48 -5.41
N ASP A 43 13.80 -2.96 -5.77
CA ASP A 43 14.16 -2.62 -7.16
C ASP A 43 14.14 -3.83 -8.09
N GLY A 44 14.66 -4.98 -7.62
CA GLY A 44 14.60 -6.24 -8.35
C GLY A 44 13.16 -6.67 -8.65
N THR A 45 12.25 -6.57 -7.68
CA THR A 45 10.83 -6.90 -7.89
C THR A 45 10.10 -5.89 -8.76
N ILE A 46 10.42 -4.60 -8.66
CA ILE A 46 9.80 -3.51 -9.42
C ILE A 46 10.01 -3.69 -10.94
N MET A 47 11.15 -4.24 -11.37
CA MET A 47 11.40 -4.49 -12.78
C MET A 47 10.30 -5.36 -13.43
N THR A 48 9.65 -6.23 -12.66
CA THR A 48 8.54 -7.07 -13.14
C THR A 48 7.25 -6.29 -13.43
N ILE A 49 7.08 -5.10 -12.86
CA ILE A 49 5.93 -4.22 -13.11
C ILE A 49 5.88 -3.78 -14.58
N SER A 50 7.04 -3.68 -15.24
CA SER A 50 7.10 -3.33 -16.67
C SER A 50 6.43 -4.36 -17.59
N LYS A 51 6.41 -5.64 -17.18
CA LYS A 51 5.82 -6.76 -17.93
C LYS A 51 4.41 -7.10 -17.47
N ASP A 52 3.87 -6.32 -16.57
CA ASP A 52 2.64 -6.65 -15.89
C ASP A 52 1.40 -6.07 -16.59
N ARG A 53 0.31 -6.87 -16.64
CA ARG A 53 -0.93 -6.54 -17.36
C ARG A 53 -1.94 -5.88 -16.43
N VAL A 54 -1.97 -4.55 -16.42
CA VAL A 54 -2.96 -3.76 -15.67
C VAL A 54 -4.20 -3.43 -16.52
N LYS A 55 -5.38 -3.35 -15.89
CA LYS A 55 -6.62 -2.95 -16.57
C LYS A 55 -6.55 -1.47 -17.00
N PRO A 56 -6.84 -1.15 -18.29
CA PRO A 56 -6.83 0.22 -18.77
C PRO A 56 -7.96 1.05 -18.14
N SER A 57 -7.84 2.37 -18.23
CA SER A 57 -8.89 3.27 -17.76
C SER A 57 -10.07 3.27 -18.74
N PRO A 58 -11.33 3.21 -18.27
CA PRO A 58 -12.50 3.32 -19.15
C PRO A 58 -12.70 4.74 -19.69
N VAL A 59 -12.07 5.74 -19.07
CA VAL A 59 -12.12 7.15 -19.48
C VAL A 59 -10.71 7.69 -19.71
N PRO A 60 -10.53 8.67 -20.62
CA PRO A 60 -9.26 9.36 -20.79
C PRO A 60 -8.78 9.90 -19.45
N ASP A 61 -7.60 9.45 -19.02
CA ASP A 61 -7.05 9.82 -17.72
C ASP A 61 -5.94 10.85 -17.93
N SER A 62 -6.09 12.02 -17.30
CA SER A 62 -5.04 13.05 -17.31
C SER A 62 -4.04 12.79 -16.18
N TRP A 63 -2.79 13.22 -16.39
CA TRP A 63 -1.74 13.06 -15.39
C TRP A 63 -1.90 14.07 -14.26
N LYS A 64 -2.78 13.76 -13.31
CA LYS A 64 -3.01 14.59 -12.13
C LYS A 64 -1.98 14.29 -11.06
N LEU A 65 -0.85 15.00 -11.11
CA LEU A 65 0.26 14.83 -10.15
C LEU A 65 -0.19 14.99 -8.69
N LYS A 66 -1.03 15.99 -8.40
CA LYS A 66 -1.52 16.24 -7.03
C LYS A 66 -2.24 15.02 -6.44
N GLU A 67 -3.08 14.34 -7.23
CA GLU A 67 -3.78 13.13 -6.79
C GLU A 67 -2.80 11.98 -6.53
N ILE A 68 -1.81 11.80 -7.41
CA ILE A 68 -0.77 10.77 -7.30
C ILE A 68 0.07 10.96 -6.04
N PHE A 69 0.57 12.18 -5.81
CA PHE A 69 1.38 12.51 -4.64
C PHE A 69 0.57 12.39 -3.35
N ALA A 70 -0.66 12.92 -3.30
CA ALA A 70 -1.52 12.80 -2.13
C ALA A 70 -1.79 11.33 -1.77
N THR A 71 -2.08 10.50 -2.79
CA THR A 71 -2.28 9.05 -2.57
C THR A 71 -1.01 8.39 -2.03
N GLY A 72 0.15 8.69 -2.62
CA GLY A 72 1.43 8.15 -2.18
C GLY A 72 1.77 8.55 -0.73
N ILE A 73 1.62 9.83 -0.39
CA ILE A 73 1.91 10.36 0.96
C ILE A 73 1.02 9.70 2.01
N ILE A 74 -0.29 9.59 1.77
CA ILE A 74 -1.22 9.02 2.75
C ILE A 74 -0.92 7.52 2.96
N LEU A 75 -0.74 6.75 1.88
CA LEU A 75 -0.37 5.33 1.99
C LEU A 75 0.97 5.15 2.69
N GLY A 76 1.97 5.97 2.36
CA GLY A 76 3.30 5.99 2.99
C GLY A 76 3.25 6.31 4.47
N THR A 77 2.43 7.29 4.86
CA THR A 77 2.26 7.71 6.25
C THR A 77 1.57 6.64 7.08
N TYR A 78 0.48 6.04 6.58
CA TYR A 78 -0.17 4.90 7.24
C TYR A 78 0.82 3.76 7.50
N MET A 79 1.60 3.43 6.47
CA MET A 79 2.63 2.41 6.53
C MET A 79 3.73 2.71 7.55
N ALA A 80 4.17 3.96 7.65
CA ALA A 80 5.12 4.41 8.66
C ALA A 80 4.53 4.28 10.07
N ILE A 81 3.28 4.69 10.26
CA ILE A 81 2.56 4.54 11.54
C ILE A 81 2.48 3.07 11.95
N MET A 82 2.12 2.17 11.03
CA MET A 82 2.06 0.73 11.33
C MET A 82 3.43 0.14 11.66
N THR A 83 4.51 0.68 11.10
CA THR A 83 5.87 0.28 11.47
C THR A 83 6.28 0.82 12.85
N VAL A 84 5.86 2.03 13.22
CA VAL A 84 6.05 2.60 14.57
C VAL A 84 5.26 1.81 15.61
N ILE A 85 3.99 1.48 15.33
CA ILE A 85 3.17 0.65 16.21
C ILE A 85 3.80 -0.73 16.39
N PHE A 86 4.28 -1.35 15.31
CA PHE A 86 4.99 -2.62 15.38
C PHE A 86 6.22 -2.53 16.30
N PHE A 87 7.04 -1.50 16.12
CA PHE A 87 8.23 -1.29 16.93
C PHE A 87 7.88 -1.08 18.41
N TYR A 88 6.88 -0.24 18.71
CA TYR A 88 6.37 -0.04 20.06
C TYR A 88 5.92 -1.35 20.72
N LEU A 89 5.13 -2.16 20.00
CA LEU A 89 4.64 -3.46 20.49
C LEU A 89 5.75 -4.49 20.69
N ALA A 90 6.88 -4.37 19.99
CA ALA A 90 8.03 -5.29 20.11
C ALA A 90 9.08 -4.83 21.12
N ALA A 91 9.25 -3.51 21.29
CA ALA A 91 10.29 -2.92 22.13
C ALA A 91 9.81 -2.55 23.54
N ASP A 92 8.59 -2.04 23.71
CA ASP A 92 8.12 -1.55 25.01
C ASP A 92 7.09 -2.46 25.69
N THR A 93 6.38 -3.27 24.91
CA THR A 93 5.28 -4.12 25.38
C THR A 93 5.62 -5.59 25.22
N ASP A 94 5.08 -6.45 26.09
CA ASP A 94 5.19 -7.91 25.97
C ASP A 94 4.05 -8.54 25.13
N PHE A 95 3.31 -7.72 24.37
CA PHE A 95 2.12 -8.12 23.62
C PHE A 95 2.36 -9.34 22.70
N PHE A 96 3.48 -9.34 21.97
CA PHE A 96 3.83 -10.44 21.08
C PHE A 96 4.22 -11.70 21.85
N SER A 97 4.95 -11.55 22.96
CA SER A 97 5.34 -12.68 23.82
C SER A 97 4.14 -13.30 24.53
N ASP A 98 3.20 -12.49 25.01
CA ASP A 98 1.99 -12.98 25.70
C ASP A 98 1.00 -13.65 24.73
N THR A 99 0.79 -13.04 23.56
CA THR A 99 -0.20 -13.53 22.59
C THR A 99 0.29 -14.76 21.83
N PHE A 100 1.53 -14.71 21.33
CA PHE A 100 2.08 -15.74 20.45
C PHE A 100 3.07 -16.69 21.13
N LYS A 101 3.33 -16.50 22.44
CA LYS A 101 4.28 -17.32 23.24
C LYS A 101 5.68 -17.37 22.62
N VAL A 102 6.09 -16.30 21.95
CA VAL A 102 7.43 -16.16 21.35
C VAL A 102 8.41 -15.54 22.36
N ARG A 103 9.70 -15.84 22.17
CA ARG A 103 10.79 -15.28 23.01
C ARG A 103 10.72 -13.74 23.02
N SER A 104 10.91 -13.09 24.16
CA SER A 104 10.98 -11.63 24.17
C SER A 104 12.28 -11.15 23.52
N ILE A 105 12.16 -10.19 22.60
CA ILE A 105 13.31 -9.59 21.87
C ILE A 105 13.63 -8.17 22.34
N ARG A 106 12.91 -7.68 23.37
CA ARG A 106 12.97 -6.32 23.89
C ARG A 106 14.39 -5.85 24.23
N ASN A 107 15.18 -6.71 24.86
CA ASN A 107 16.51 -6.36 25.35
C ASN A 107 17.62 -6.50 24.28
N ASN A 108 17.29 -6.91 23.06
CA ASN A 108 18.28 -7.17 22.02
C ASN A 108 18.03 -6.29 20.77
N PRO A 109 18.79 -5.18 20.61
CA PRO A 109 18.59 -4.24 19.50
C PRO A 109 18.86 -4.86 18.12
N ASP A 110 19.75 -5.86 18.03
CA ASP A 110 20.07 -6.53 16.77
C ASP A 110 18.93 -7.45 16.31
N GLU A 111 18.20 -8.04 17.25
CA GLU A 111 16.99 -8.83 16.98
C GLU A 111 15.80 -7.93 16.62
N LEU A 112 15.66 -6.78 17.29
CA LEU A 112 14.68 -5.75 16.90
C LEU A 112 14.95 -5.22 15.48
N THR A 113 16.22 -5.07 15.10
CA THR A 113 16.61 -4.67 13.73
C THR A 113 16.16 -5.71 12.71
N ALA A 114 16.39 -7.01 12.97
CA ALA A 114 15.91 -8.09 12.10
C ALA A 114 14.38 -8.11 11.98
N ALA A 115 13.67 -7.94 13.10
CA ALA A 115 12.21 -7.92 13.13
C ALA A 115 11.64 -6.75 12.33
N LEU A 116 12.19 -5.54 12.55
CA LEU A 116 11.79 -4.33 11.84
C LEU A 116 12.12 -4.43 10.34
N TYR A 117 13.29 -4.96 9.99
CA TYR A 117 13.68 -5.21 8.60
C TYR A 117 12.66 -6.10 7.88
N LEU A 118 12.27 -7.23 8.49
CA LEU A 118 11.34 -8.16 7.87
C LEU A 118 9.96 -7.53 7.68
N GLN A 119 9.45 -6.85 8.71
CA GLN A 119 8.17 -6.14 8.64
C GLN A 119 8.18 -5.10 7.53
N VAL A 120 9.25 -4.31 7.44
CA VAL A 120 9.39 -3.27 6.41
C VAL A 120 9.50 -3.87 5.02
N SER A 121 10.24 -4.96 4.85
CA SER A 121 10.40 -5.64 3.57
C SER A 121 9.08 -6.21 3.04
N ILE A 122 8.33 -6.93 3.87
CA ILE A 122 7.07 -7.59 3.47
C ILE A 122 6.07 -6.55 2.97
N ILE A 123 5.80 -5.52 3.78
CA ILE A 123 4.74 -4.58 3.46
C ILE A 123 5.13 -3.60 2.34
N SER A 124 6.42 -3.29 2.19
CA SER A 124 6.91 -2.46 1.08
C SER A 124 6.69 -3.16 -0.26
N GLN A 125 6.98 -4.46 -0.35
CA GLN A 125 6.69 -5.20 -1.57
C GLN A 125 5.19 -5.47 -1.74
N ALA A 126 4.48 -5.74 -0.65
CA ALA A 126 3.04 -5.97 -0.72
C ALA A 126 2.30 -4.75 -1.28
N LEU A 127 2.79 -3.53 -1.02
CA LEU A 127 2.23 -2.29 -1.57
C LEU A 127 2.12 -2.29 -3.11
N ILE A 128 2.98 -3.04 -3.82
CA ILE A 128 2.88 -3.18 -5.28
C ILE A 128 1.51 -3.74 -5.67
N PHE A 129 0.96 -4.67 -4.89
CA PHE A 129 -0.36 -5.28 -5.13
C PHE A 129 -1.53 -4.31 -4.89
N VAL A 130 -1.36 -3.35 -3.97
CA VAL A 130 -2.36 -2.31 -3.69
C VAL A 130 -2.33 -1.23 -4.77
N THR A 131 -1.14 -0.78 -5.16
CA THR A 131 -0.97 0.34 -6.09
C THR A 131 -1.27 -0.06 -7.54
N ARG A 132 -1.01 -1.32 -7.92
CA ARG A 132 -1.40 -1.85 -9.24
C ARG A 132 -2.91 -1.93 -9.43
N SER A 133 -3.66 -2.21 -8.35
CA SER A 133 -5.03 -2.66 -8.45
C SER A 133 -6.01 -1.49 -8.46
N ARG A 134 -6.97 -1.53 -9.37
CA ARG A 134 -8.07 -0.53 -9.38
C ARG A 134 -9.14 -0.91 -8.37
N SER A 135 -9.52 -2.18 -8.31
CA SER A 135 -10.41 -2.72 -7.30
C SER A 135 -9.60 -3.25 -6.11
N TRP A 136 -10.16 -4.18 -5.35
CA TRP A 136 -9.48 -4.88 -4.27
C TRP A 136 -8.29 -5.64 -4.83
N SER A 137 -7.16 -5.59 -4.14
CA SER A 137 -5.92 -6.22 -4.58
C SER A 137 -6.06 -7.73 -4.72
N PHE A 138 -6.93 -8.35 -3.91
CA PHE A 138 -7.18 -9.81 -3.91
C PHE A 138 -8.03 -10.26 -5.11
N ILE A 139 -8.85 -9.38 -5.66
CA ILE A 139 -9.75 -9.70 -6.78
C ILE A 139 -9.00 -9.58 -8.11
N GLU A 140 -8.11 -8.59 -8.22
CA GLU A 140 -7.32 -8.38 -9.43
C GLU A 140 -6.09 -9.27 -9.43
N ARG A 141 -6.17 -10.41 -10.14
CA ARG A 141 -5.06 -11.37 -10.26
C ARG A 141 -3.79 -10.68 -10.76
N PRO A 142 -2.72 -10.65 -9.96
CA PRO A 142 -1.41 -10.14 -10.41
C PRO A 142 -0.81 -11.06 -11.47
N GLY A 143 0.08 -10.51 -12.31
CA GLY A 143 0.86 -11.33 -13.24
C GLY A 143 1.72 -12.35 -12.49
N LEU A 144 1.84 -13.57 -13.05
CA LEU A 144 2.60 -14.66 -12.42
C LEU A 144 4.05 -14.29 -12.13
N LEU A 145 4.66 -13.46 -12.98
CA LEU A 145 6.03 -12.95 -12.77
C LEU A 145 6.15 -12.07 -11.53
N LEU A 146 5.15 -11.23 -11.26
CA LEU A 146 5.14 -10.36 -10.08
C LEU A 146 4.98 -11.18 -8.79
N VAL A 147 4.10 -12.18 -8.80
CA VAL A 147 3.92 -13.10 -7.66
C VAL A 147 5.19 -13.90 -7.43
N GLY A 148 5.79 -14.46 -8.49
CA GLY A 148 7.05 -15.18 -8.38
C GLY A 148 8.17 -14.32 -7.81
N ALA A 149 8.32 -13.08 -8.30
CA ALA A 149 9.32 -12.14 -7.79
C ALA A 149 9.08 -11.77 -6.32
N PHE A 150 7.82 -11.52 -5.94
CA PHE A 150 7.44 -11.29 -4.54
C PHE A 150 7.81 -12.48 -3.67
N LEU A 151 7.43 -13.70 -4.05
CA LEU A 151 7.72 -14.91 -3.26
C LEU A 151 9.22 -15.13 -3.09
N ILE A 152 10.02 -14.96 -4.16
CA ILE A 152 11.47 -15.12 -4.10
C ILE A 152 12.08 -14.06 -3.18
N ALA A 153 11.74 -12.79 -3.37
CA ALA A 153 12.33 -11.71 -2.59
C ALA A 153 11.91 -11.77 -1.12
N GLN A 154 10.67 -12.17 -0.82
CA GLN A 154 10.21 -12.36 0.56
C GLN A 154 10.78 -13.60 1.23
N LEU A 155 11.01 -14.68 0.46
CA LEU A 155 11.71 -15.85 0.98
C LEU A 155 13.15 -15.48 1.36
N LEU A 156 13.86 -14.74 0.50
CA LEU A 156 15.20 -14.23 0.81
C LEU A 156 15.18 -13.28 2.02
N ALA A 157 14.23 -12.34 2.09
CA ALA A 157 14.10 -11.44 3.23
C ALA A 157 13.82 -12.20 4.54
N THR A 158 12.96 -13.22 4.50
CA THR A 158 12.65 -14.05 5.67
C THR A 158 13.87 -14.87 6.12
N ILE A 159 14.62 -15.46 5.18
CA ILE A 159 15.85 -16.19 5.51
C ILE A 159 16.88 -15.27 6.16
N ILE A 160 17.07 -14.06 5.63
CA ILE A 160 17.98 -13.06 6.21
C ILE A 160 17.51 -12.70 7.63
N ALA A 161 16.23 -12.41 7.84
CA ALA A 161 15.72 -12.04 9.16
C ALA A 161 15.83 -13.18 10.18
N VAL A 162 15.63 -14.42 9.76
CA VAL A 162 15.61 -15.60 10.65
C VAL A 162 17.03 -16.07 11.00
N TYR A 163 17.95 -16.05 10.05
CA TYR A 163 19.26 -16.70 10.19
C TYR A 163 20.47 -15.76 10.15
N ALA A 164 20.35 -14.53 9.65
CA ALA A 164 21.53 -13.68 9.50
C ALA A 164 22.14 -13.32 10.86
N HIS A 165 23.46 -13.45 10.95
CA HIS A 165 24.23 -12.94 12.06
C HIS A 165 25.41 -12.16 11.51
N TRP A 166 25.20 -10.86 11.33
CA TRP A 166 26.20 -9.95 10.79
C TRP A 166 26.44 -8.83 11.79
N GLU A 167 27.60 -8.87 12.44
CA GLU A 167 28.01 -7.86 13.41
C GLU A 167 28.14 -6.47 12.76
N PHE A 168 28.69 -6.40 11.54
CA PHE A 168 28.76 -5.17 10.75
C PHE A 168 27.38 -4.55 10.46
N ALA A 169 26.38 -5.39 10.19
CA ALA A 169 25.04 -4.91 9.84
C ALA A 169 24.11 -4.77 11.06
N ARG A 170 24.59 -4.99 12.29
CA ARG A 170 23.81 -4.93 13.54
C ARG A 170 22.51 -5.75 13.45
N ILE A 171 22.65 -6.98 12.95
CA ILE A 171 21.51 -7.89 12.76
C ILE A 171 21.80 -9.26 13.36
N LYS A 172 20.82 -9.76 14.11
CA LYS A 172 20.84 -11.11 14.68
C LYS A 172 19.53 -11.82 14.40
N GLY A 173 19.66 -13.08 13.97
CA GLY A 173 18.53 -13.92 13.58
C GLY A 173 17.48 -14.09 14.67
N ILE A 174 16.22 -13.81 14.32
CA ILE A 174 15.09 -13.81 15.27
C ILE A 174 14.40 -15.17 15.42
N GLY A 175 14.72 -16.13 14.55
CA GLY A 175 14.06 -17.43 14.50
C GLY A 175 12.70 -17.41 13.76
N TRP A 176 12.23 -18.61 13.37
CA TRP A 176 10.99 -18.77 12.59
C TRP A 176 9.72 -18.39 13.35
N GLY A 177 9.71 -18.52 14.68
CA GLY A 177 8.56 -18.12 15.50
C GLY A 177 8.24 -16.63 15.32
N TRP A 178 9.26 -15.78 15.46
CA TRP A 178 9.13 -14.35 15.18
C TRP A 178 8.88 -14.05 13.71
N GLY A 179 9.53 -14.78 12.79
CA GLY A 179 9.24 -14.67 11.36
C GLY A 179 7.75 -14.83 11.06
N GLY A 180 7.10 -15.85 11.61
CA GLY A 180 5.66 -16.09 11.46
C GLY A 180 4.79 -14.98 12.04
N VAL A 181 5.10 -14.49 13.25
CA VAL A 181 4.38 -13.38 13.90
C VAL A 181 4.44 -12.11 13.05
N ILE A 182 5.61 -11.80 12.49
CA ILE A 182 5.82 -10.63 11.63
C ILE A 182 5.03 -10.75 10.33
N TRP A 183 4.98 -11.95 9.74
CA TRP A 183 4.14 -12.24 8.59
C TRP A 183 2.66 -12.00 8.90
N ILE A 184 2.16 -12.51 10.02
CA ILE A 184 0.77 -12.30 10.46
C ILE A 184 0.49 -10.80 10.63
N TYR A 185 1.35 -10.08 11.36
CA TYR A 185 1.21 -8.64 11.55
C TYR A 185 1.20 -7.88 10.21
N SER A 186 2.07 -8.26 9.28
CA SER A 186 2.17 -7.64 7.96
C SER A 186 0.93 -7.91 7.10
N ILE A 187 0.37 -9.12 7.15
CA ILE A 187 -0.87 -9.47 6.46
C ILE A 187 -2.06 -8.70 7.04
N VAL A 188 -2.17 -8.60 8.37
CA VAL A 188 -3.23 -7.81 9.01
C VAL A 188 -3.11 -6.33 8.65
N SER A 189 -1.90 -5.78 8.69
CA SER A 189 -1.62 -4.39 8.34
C SER A 189 -1.84 -4.08 6.85
N TYR A 190 -1.83 -5.10 5.99
CA TYR A 190 -2.01 -4.98 4.56
C TYR A 190 -3.48 -4.71 4.17
N PHE A 191 -4.46 -5.36 4.80
CA PHE A 191 -5.88 -5.20 4.44
C PHE A 191 -6.39 -3.75 4.46
N PRO A 192 -6.08 -2.92 5.48
CA PRO A 192 -6.56 -1.54 5.50
C PRO A 192 -5.96 -0.66 4.38
N LEU A 193 -4.85 -1.04 3.73
CA LEU A 193 -4.29 -0.28 2.62
C LEU A 193 -5.27 -0.14 1.46
N ASP A 194 -6.03 -1.20 1.16
CA ASP A 194 -7.06 -1.17 0.11
C ASP A 194 -8.22 -0.25 0.50
N VAL A 195 -8.63 -0.27 1.78
CA VAL A 195 -9.68 0.61 2.31
C VAL A 195 -9.26 2.07 2.21
N ILE A 196 -8.03 2.39 2.62
CA ILE A 196 -7.46 3.74 2.53
C ILE A 196 -7.36 4.19 1.07
N LYS A 197 -6.90 3.32 0.18
CA LYS A 197 -6.85 3.57 -1.27
C LYS A 197 -8.22 3.97 -1.82
N PHE A 198 -9.29 3.26 -1.45
CA PHE A 198 -10.65 3.61 -1.87
C PHE A 198 -11.13 4.92 -1.26
N GLY A 199 -10.84 5.16 0.03
CA GLY A 199 -11.16 6.41 0.70
C GLY A 199 -10.53 7.62 0.01
N ILE A 200 -9.24 7.52 -0.34
CA ILE A 200 -8.51 8.58 -1.06
C ILE A 200 -9.14 8.83 -2.43
N ARG A 201 -9.40 7.77 -3.21
CA ARG A 201 -10.01 7.93 -4.54
C ARG A 201 -11.41 8.52 -4.47
N PHE A 202 -12.20 8.11 -3.48
CA PHE A 202 -13.53 8.68 -3.26
C PHE A 202 -13.45 10.17 -2.94
N ALA A 203 -12.54 10.57 -2.04
CA ALA A 203 -12.30 11.96 -1.70
C ALA A 203 -11.83 12.80 -2.90
N LEU A 204 -10.89 12.27 -3.70
CA LEU A 204 -10.33 12.94 -4.88
C LEU A 204 -11.29 12.97 -6.08
N SER A 205 -12.27 12.06 -6.15
CA SER A 205 -13.24 12.02 -7.25
C SER A 205 -14.27 13.16 -7.23
N GLY A 206 -14.23 14.05 -6.25
CA GLY A 206 -15.19 15.14 -6.08
C GLY A 206 -16.57 14.70 -5.57
N LYS A 207 -16.94 13.42 -5.77
CA LYS A 207 -18.20 12.82 -5.30
C LYS A 207 -18.41 12.95 -3.79
N ALA A 208 -17.34 12.93 -3.00
CA ALA A 208 -17.42 13.17 -1.56
C ALA A 208 -17.92 14.59 -1.26
N TRP A 209 -17.36 15.59 -1.95
CA TRP A 209 -17.72 17.00 -1.82
C TRP A 209 -19.13 17.27 -2.37
N ASP A 210 -19.47 16.71 -3.52
CA ASP A 210 -20.81 16.82 -4.12
C ASP A 210 -21.89 16.20 -3.24
N SER A 211 -21.64 15.03 -2.64
CA SER A 211 -22.60 14.39 -1.74
C SER A 211 -22.75 15.13 -0.40
N MET A 212 -21.67 15.73 0.11
CA MET A 212 -21.71 16.54 1.34
C MET A 212 -22.42 17.88 1.11
N ILE A 213 -22.20 18.51 -0.04
CA ILE A 213 -22.92 19.73 -0.46
C ILE A 213 -24.39 19.41 -0.72
N GLN A 214 -24.72 18.35 -1.46
CA GLN A 214 -26.11 17.93 -1.69
C GLN A 214 -26.85 17.54 -0.41
N LYS A 215 -26.18 16.95 0.59
CA LYS A 215 -26.81 16.63 1.87
C LYS A 215 -27.04 17.85 2.76
N ARG A 216 -26.19 18.88 2.69
CA ARG A 216 -26.37 20.13 3.48
C ARG A 216 -27.26 21.16 2.79
N ILE A 217 -27.36 21.13 1.47
CA ILE A 217 -28.12 22.09 0.68
C ILE A 217 -29.13 21.30 -0.14
N ALA A 218 -30.42 21.41 0.18
CA ALA A 218 -31.53 20.82 -0.59
C ALA A 218 -31.70 21.41 -2.00
N PHE A 219 -30.69 22.14 -2.50
CA PHE A 219 -30.60 22.62 -3.87
C PHE A 219 -29.57 21.77 -4.61
N THR A 220 -30.06 21.02 -5.58
CA THR A 220 -29.26 20.28 -6.55
C THR A 220 -28.26 21.23 -7.22
N THR A 221 -26.96 20.96 -7.07
CA THR A 221 -25.87 21.67 -7.77
C THR A 221 -25.80 21.36 -9.27
N LYS A 222 -26.76 20.60 -9.84
CA LYS A 222 -26.82 20.37 -11.28
C LYS A 222 -27.12 21.70 -11.97
N LYS A 223 -26.19 22.14 -12.83
CA LYS A 223 -26.41 23.26 -13.76
C LYS A 223 -27.71 22.99 -14.54
N ASP A 224 -28.63 23.95 -14.53
CA ASP A 224 -29.97 23.85 -15.15
C ASP A 224 -30.81 22.62 -14.74
N TYR A 225 -30.82 22.21 -13.47
CA TYR A 225 -31.66 21.08 -12.99
C TYR A 225 -31.44 19.77 -13.78
N GLY A 226 -30.23 19.55 -14.31
CA GLY A 226 -29.91 18.36 -15.11
C GLY A 226 -30.51 18.39 -16.52
N LYS A 227 -30.81 19.56 -17.08
CA LYS A 227 -31.28 19.73 -18.47
C LYS A 227 -30.42 18.96 -19.48
N GLY A 228 -29.09 19.02 -19.36
CA GLY A 228 -28.19 18.25 -20.24
C GLY A 228 -28.29 16.73 -20.09
N GLU A 229 -28.55 16.22 -18.87
CA GLU A 229 -28.80 14.78 -18.67
C GLU A 229 -30.16 14.36 -19.20
N ARG A 230 -31.18 15.22 -19.09
CA ARG A 230 -32.52 15.01 -19.66
C ARG A 230 -32.50 15.07 -21.18
N GLU A 231 -31.72 15.96 -21.77
CA GLU A 231 -31.48 16.04 -23.21
C GLU A 231 -30.71 14.81 -23.71
N ALA A 232 -29.71 14.33 -22.97
CA ALA A 232 -29.01 13.09 -23.30
C ALA A 232 -29.94 11.86 -23.21
N GLN A 233 -30.76 11.77 -22.16
CA GLN A 233 -31.78 10.72 -22.02
C GLN A 233 -32.85 10.81 -23.12
N TRP A 234 -33.29 12.03 -23.47
CA TRP A 234 -34.23 12.26 -24.56
C TRP A 234 -33.63 11.86 -25.91
N ALA A 235 -32.37 12.22 -26.19
CA ALA A 235 -31.66 11.82 -27.41
C ALA A 235 -31.47 10.29 -27.50
N VAL A 236 -31.21 9.62 -26.38
CA VAL A 236 -31.13 8.14 -26.30
C VAL A 236 -32.51 7.51 -26.52
N ALA A 237 -33.57 8.04 -25.91
CA ALA A 237 -34.95 7.59 -26.09
C ALA A 237 -35.44 7.80 -27.53
N GLN A 238 -35.07 8.91 -28.16
CA GLN A 238 -35.45 9.23 -29.53
C GLN A 238 -34.69 8.37 -30.55
N ARG A 239 -33.42 8.05 -30.30
CA ARG A 239 -32.65 7.05 -31.07
C ARG A 239 -33.27 5.65 -30.99
N THR A 240 -33.71 5.23 -29.81
CA THR A 240 -34.38 3.93 -29.63
C THR A 240 -35.75 3.87 -30.30
N LEU A 241 -36.52 4.97 -30.28
CA LEU A 241 -37.77 5.10 -31.05
C LEU A 241 -37.56 5.01 -32.57
N HIS A 242 -36.40 5.44 -33.08
CA HIS A 242 -36.05 5.38 -34.50
C HIS A 242 -35.34 4.07 -34.90
N GLY A 243 -35.39 3.04 -34.04
CA GLY A 243 -34.83 1.71 -34.33
C GLY A 243 -33.31 1.61 -34.29
N LEU A 244 -32.61 2.66 -33.87
CA LEU A 244 -31.15 2.64 -33.73
C LEU A 244 -30.80 2.05 -32.35
N SER A 245 -30.34 0.80 -32.35
CA SER A 245 -29.90 0.13 -31.12
C SER A 245 -28.68 0.84 -30.54
N THR A 246 -28.76 1.22 -29.26
CA THR A 246 -27.57 1.66 -28.54
C THR A 246 -26.80 0.41 -28.19
N ASN A 247 -25.79 0.07 -29.00
CA ASN A 247 -24.94 -1.08 -28.73
C ASN A 247 -24.30 -0.87 -27.35
N ARG A 248 -24.79 -1.62 -26.37
CA ARG A 248 -24.26 -1.64 -25.01
C ARG A 248 -22.95 -2.41 -25.11
N ILE A 249 -21.86 -1.71 -25.42
CA ILE A 249 -20.52 -2.29 -25.36
C ILE A 249 -20.26 -2.57 -23.87
N LEU A 250 -20.36 -3.85 -23.53
CA LEU A 250 -20.02 -4.44 -22.23
C LEU A 250 -18.60 -4.07 -21.79
#